data_AF-A0A941PLV1-F1
#
_entry.id   AF-A0A941PLV1-F1
#
_cell.length_a   1.000
_cell.length_b   1.000
_cell.length_c   1.000
_cell.angle_alpha   90.00
_cell.angle_beta   90.00
_cell.angle_gamma   90.00
#
_symmetry.space_group_name_H-M   'P 1'
#
loop_
_entity.id
_entity.type
_entity.pdbx_description
1 polymer ?
#
loop_
_entity_poly.entity_id
_entity_poly.type
_entity_poly.pdbx_seq_one_letter_code
_entity_poly.pdbx_strand_id
1 'polypeptide(L)'
;MSHYRWNRRFYDHIDDPLGSIYMGEPALARRRRLAAEEKEYRQAREIDRTGSDKSLERAAKRLKHVKAEDRVLYVPQWDMAKAELAMRKVGVNGAVSNLCGSQVKRVQSGKQR
;
A
#
# COMPACT_ATOMS: atom_id res chain seq x y z
N MET A 1 29.52 41.42 3.35
CA MET A 1 29.67 40.29 2.42
C MET A 1 29.34 39.02 3.17
N SER A 2 28.54 38.17 2.53
CA SER A 2 27.98 36.90 3.02
C SER A 2 29.04 35.95 3.57
N HIS A 3 28.68 35.12 4.55
CA HIS A 3 28.88 33.66 4.54
C HIS A 3 28.73 33.07 5.96
N TYR A 4 27.51 32.76 6.41
CA TYR A 4 27.26 31.63 7.32
C TYR A 4 25.84 31.10 7.10
N ARG A 5 25.59 30.56 5.90
CA ARG A 5 24.41 29.73 5.61
C ARG A 5 24.66 28.33 6.18
N TRP A 6 24.82 28.23 7.50
CA TRP A 6 25.06 26.96 8.19
C TRP A 6 23.75 26.45 8.80
N ASN A 7 23.24 25.35 8.22
CA ASN A 7 22.38 24.35 8.83
C ASN A 7 21.26 24.82 9.77
N ARG A 8 20.25 25.52 9.22
CA ARG A 8 18.94 25.72 9.88
C ARG A 8 18.13 24.42 10.09
N ARG A 9 18.66 23.26 9.68
CA ARG A 9 18.02 21.94 9.79
C ARG A 9 18.27 21.23 11.13
N PHE A 10 19.22 21.72 11.92
CA PHE A 10 19.61 21.09 13.19
C PHE A 10 18.73 21.52 14.38
N TYR A 11 18.04 22.66 14.27
CA TYR A 11 17.32 23.29 15.40
C TYR A 11 15.80 23.06 15.42
N ASP A 12 15.20 22.43 14.40
CA ASP A 12 13.76 22.08 14.38
C ASP A 12 13.41 20.90 15.32
N HIS A 13 14.33 20.49 16.20
CA HIS A 13 14.15 19.42 17.18
C HIS A 13 13.96 19.94 18.61
N ILE A 14 14.03 21.25 18.84
CA ILE A 14 14.02 21.83 20.19
C ILE A 14 12.60 22.11 20.71
N ASP A 15 11.57 22.08 19.85
CA ASP A 15 10.18 22.38 20.23
C ASP A 15 9.36 21.15 20.69
N ASP A 16 9.98 20.06 21.15
CA ASP A 16 9.27 18.92 21.75
C ASP A 16 9.70 18.71 23.22
N PRO A 17 9.28 19.60 24.15
CA PRO A 17 9.87 19.69 25.49
C PRO A 17 9.53 18.53 26.43
N LEU A 18 8.64 17.59 26.06
CA LEU A 18 8.19 16.53 26.96
C LEU A 18 8.00 15.13 26.32
N GLY A 19 8.27 14.94 25.03
CA GLY A 19 7.92 13.69 24.33
C GLY A 19 9.08 12.75 23.98
N SER A 20 10.32 13.26 23.89
CA SER A 20 11.39 12.54 23.19
C SER A 20 12.48 11.93 24.08
N ILE A 21 12.52 12.26 25.38
CA ILE A 21 13.70 11.94 26.22
C ILE A 21 13.47 10.72 27.13
N TYR A 22 12.22 10.35 27.47
CA TYR A 22 12.01 9.36 28.53
C TYR A 22 11.60 7.95 28.10
N MET A 23 10.97 7.72 26.92
CA MET A 23 10.51 6.38 26.52
C MET A 23 10.31 6.23 24.99
N GLY A 24 11.34 5.77 24.26
CA GLY A 24 11.05 4.67 23.32
C GLY A 24 11.24 4.82 21.80
N GLU A 25 11.54 5.96 21.18
CA GLU A 25 11.97 5.98 19.75
C GLU A 25 12.42 7.39 19.30
N PRO A 26 13.50 7.55 18.51
CA PRO A 26 13.90 8.86 17.99
C PRO A 26 12.85 9.46 17.05
N ALA A 27 12.67 10.78 17.07
CA ALA A 27 11.60 11.48 16.33
C ALA A 27 11.54 11.13 14.82
N LEU A 28 12.70 10.89 14.20
CA LEU A 28 12.78 10.46 12.80
C LEU A 28 12.27 9.03 12.58
N ALA A 29 12.51 8.11 13.53
CA ALA A 29 11.94 6.76 13.49
C ALA A 29 10.42 6.80 13.69
N ARG A 30 9.92 7.63 14.62
CA ARG A 30 8.48 7.85 14.83
C ARG A 30 7.79 8.32 13.56
N ARG A 31 8.35 9.31 12.85
CA ARG A 31 7.82 9.81 11.58
C ARG A 31 7.79 8.74 10.49
N ARG A 32 8.84 7.91 10.39
CA ARG A 32 8.90 6.79 9.44
C ARG A 32 7.82 5.74 9.73
N ARG A 33 7.59 5.43 11.01
CA ARG A 33 6.57 4.48 11.45
C ARG A 33 5.17 4.96 11.11
N LEU A 34 4.83 6.20 11.47
CA LEU A 34 3.52 6.81 11.17
C LEU A 34 3.27 6.86 9.65
N ALA A 35 4.27 7.20 8.84
CA ALA A 35 4.13 7.20 7.38
C ALA A 35 3.94 5.78 6.80
N ALA A 36 4.54 4.76 7.41
CA ALA A 36 4.33 3.37 7.01
C ALA A 36 2.92 2.89 7.35
N GLU A 37 2.43 3.21 8.56
CA GLU A 37 1.07 2.93 9.01
C GLU A 37 0.05 3.61 8.08
N GLU A 38 0.16 4.92 7.81
CA GLU A 38 -0.72 5.64 6.89
C GLU A 38 -0.76 5.03 5.48
N LYS A 39 0.40 4.59 4.97
CA LYS A 39 0.50 3.93 3.66
C LYS A 39 -0.21 2.59 3.64
N GLU A 40 -0.16 1.85 4.75
CA GLU A 40 -0.84 0.57 4.90
C GLU A 40 -2.37 0.76 4.95
N TYR A 41 -2.86 1.77 5.65
CA TYR A 41 -4.30 2.09 5.68
C TYR A 41 -4.86 2.52 4.32
N ARG A 42 -4.05 3.18 3.50
CA ARG A 42 -4.47 3.62 2.15
C ARG A 42 -4.58 2.46 1.15
N GLN A 43 -3.80 1.39 1.36
CA GLN A 43 -3.65 0.32 0.39
C GLN A 43 -4.08 -1.05 0.93
N ALA A 44 -5.17 -1.59 0.39
CA ALA A 44 -5.57 -2.97 0.64
C ALA A 44 -4.73 -3.93 -0.21
N ARG A 45 -4.02 -4.85 0.43
CA ARG A 45 -3.22 -5.87 -0.23
C ARG A 45 -3.76 -7.26 0.11
N GLU A 46 -3.94 -8.07 -0.92
CA GLU A 46 -4.33 -9.47 -0.77
C GLU A 46 -3.37 -10.34 -1.57
N ILE A 47 -2.95 -11.48 -1.02
CA ILE A 47 -2.01 -12.39 -1.67
C ILE A 47 -2.70 -13.73 -1.86
N ASP A 48 -2.78 -14.20 -3.11
CA ASP A 48 -3.22 -15.55 -3.42
C ASP A 48 -2.11 -16.30 -4.16
N ARG A 49 -1.60 -17.37 -3.53
CA ARG A 49 -0.55 -18.24 -4.10
C ARG A 49 -1.11 -19.50 -4.77
N THR A 50 -2.40 -19.78 -4.61
CA THR A 50 -3.01 -21.04 -5.06
C THR A 50 -3.36 -21.01 -6.55
N GLY A 51 -3.79 -19.85 -7.07
CA GLY A 51 -4.14 -19.70 -8.48
C GLY A 51 -5.46 -20.37 -8.90
N SER A 52 -6.26 -20.83 -7.94
CA SER A 52 -7.57 -21.41 -8.19
C SER A 52 -8.61 -20.31 -8.42
N ASP A 53 -9.53 -20.51 -9.37
CA ASP A 53 -10.58 -19.51 -9.63
C ASP A 53 -11.41 -19.18 -8.38
N LYS A 54 -11.67 -20.18 -7.52
CA LYS A 54 -12.40 -19.99 -6.27
C LYS A 54 -11.60 -19.17 -5.25
N SER A 55 -10.27 -19.36 -5.17
CA SER A 55 -9.43 -18.58 -4.25
C SER A 55 -9.29 -17.13 -4.73
N LEU A 56 -9.10 -16.93 -6.03
CA LEU A 56 -9.02 -15.62 -6.66
C LEU A 56 -10.32 -14.82 -6.50
N GLU A 57 -11.48 -15.45 -6.67
CA GLU A 57 -12.77 -14.79 -6.47
C GLU A 57 -12.98 -14.40 -4.99
N ARG A 58 -12.58 -15.25 -4.04
CA ARG A 58 -12.63 -14.93 -2.60
C ARG A 58 -11.70 -13.77 -2.26
N ALA A 59 -10.47 -13.78 -2.78
CA ALA A 59 -9.50 -12.71 -2.61
C ALA A 59 -10.04 -11.37 -3.16
N ALA A 60 -10.60 -11.38 -4.36
CA ALA A 60 -11.25 -10.21 -4.94
C ALA A 60 -12.44 -9.73 -4.10
N LYS A 61 -13.28 -10.64 -3.57
CA LYS A 61 -14.38 -10.27 -2.66
C LYS A 61 -13.87 -9.61 -1.38
N ARG A 62 -12.80 -10.12 -0.77
CA ARG A 62 -12.15 -9.47 0.39
C ARG A 62 -11.75 -8.03 0.03
N LEU A 63 -11.06 -7.84 -1.08
CA LEU A 63 -10.67 -6.50 -1.57
C LEU A 63 -11.87 -5.58 -1.88
N LYS A 64 -13.02 -6.12 -2.27
CA LYS A 64 -14.22 -5.32 -2.55
C LYS A 64 -14.72 -4.60 -1.30
N HIS A 65 -14.71 -5.27 -0.16
CA HIS A 65 -15.27 -4.78 1.09
C HIS A 65 -14.33 -3.87 1.88
N VAL A 66 -13.03 -3.85 1.54
CA VAL A 66 -12.07 -2.92 2.16
C VAL A 66 -12.27 -1.51 1.62
N LYS A 67 -12.41 -0.54 2.53
CA LYS A 67 -12.43 0.90 2.21
C LYS A 67 -11.00 1.42 2.01
N ALA A 68 -10.32 0.91 0.99
CA ALA A 68 -9.02 1.39 0.55
C ALA A 68 -9.13 2.10 -0.80
N GLU A 69 -8.32 3.13 -0.99
CA GLU A 69 -8.15 3.86 -2.25
C GLU A 69 -7.46 2.96 -3.28
N ASP A 70 -6.36 2.33 -2.88
CA ASP A 70 -5.59 1.42 -3.72
C ASP A 70 -5.82 -0.03 -3.29
N ARG A 71 -6.28 -0.87 -4.23
CA ARG A 71 -6.54 -2.30 -3.98
C ARG A 71 -5.64 -3.13 -4.87
N VAL A 72 -4.82 -4.00 -4.28
CA VAL A 72 -3.84 -4.79 -5.01
C VAL A 72 -3.96 -6.27 -4.68
N LEU A 73 -4.16 -7.08 -5.71
CA LEU A 73 -4.13 -8.54 -5.61
C LEU A 73 -2.78 -9.07 -6.13
N TYR A 74 -2.03 -9.73 -5.27
CA TYR A 74 -0.75 -10.36 -5.61
C TYR A 74 -0.92 -11.83 -5.93
N VAL A 75 -0.45 -12.24 -7.11
CA VAL A 75 -0.61 -13.62 -7.61
C VAL A 75 0.65 -14.12 -8.32
N PRO A 76 0.83 -15.44 -8.48
CA PRO A 76 1.83 -15.97 -9.40
C PRO A 76 1.67 -15.41 -10.81
N GLN A 77 2.78 -15.24 -11.52
CA GLN A 77 2.79 -14.60 -12.84
C GLN A 77 1.87 -15.31 -13.84
N TRP A 78 1.82 -16.64 -13.82
CA TRP A 78 0.99 -17.45 -14.70
C TRP A 78 -0.52 -17.31 -14.44
N ASP A 79 -0.93 -16.86 -13.25
CA ASP A 79 -2.35 -16.68 -12.87
C ASP A 79 -2.84 -15.23 -12.98
N MET A 80 -2.00 -14.29 -13.40
CA MET A 80 -2.37 -12.87 -13.50
C MET A 80 -3.60 -12.62 -14.37
N ALA A 81 -3.73 -13.33 -15.49
CA ALA A 81 -4.88 -13.17 -16.39
C ALA A 81 -6.19 -13.65 -15.74
N LYS A 82 -6.15 -14.75 -14.97
CA LYS A 82 -7.32 -15.24 -14.22
C LYS A 82 -7.69 -14.29 -13.10
N ALA A 83 -6.70 -13.75 -12.39
CA ALA A 83 -6.90 -12.79 -11.31
C ALA A 83 -7.55 -11.50 -11.83
N GLU A 84 -7.14 -11.02 -13.00
CA GLU A 84 -7.75 -9.89 -13.70
C GLU A 84 -9.24 -10.14 -13.99
N LEU A 85 -9.56 -11.30 -14.56
CA LEU A 85 -10.95 -11.70 -14.82
C LEU A 85 -11.77 -11.82 -13.53
N ALA A 86 -11.20 -12.39 -12.47
CA ALA A 86 -11.86 -12.52 -11.17
C ALA A 86 -12.16 -11.15 -10.55
N MET A 87 -11.21 -10.21 -10.57
CA MET A 87 -11.44 -8.85 -10.09
C MET A 87 -12.52 -8.12 -10.91
N ARG A 88 -12.51 -8.26 -12.24
CA ARG A 88 -13.56 -7.70 -13.11
C ARG A 88 -14.93 -8.29 -12.81
N LYS A 89 -15.02 -9.62 -12.68
CA LYS A 89 -16.26 -10.36 -12.37
C LYS A 89 -16.87 -9.89 -11.04
N VAL A 90 -16.04 -9.65 -10.02
CA VAL A 90 -16.49 -9.17 -8.70
C VAL A 90 -16.82 -7.66 -8.72
N GLY A 91 -16.34 -6.93 -9.74
CA GLY A 91 -16.56 -5.50 -9.93
C GLY A 91 -15.58 -4.63 -9.13
N VAL A 92 -14.39 -5.14 -8.81
CA VAL A 92 -13.37 -4.41 -8.05
C VAL A 92 -12.49 -3.59 -8.98
N ASN A 93 -12.35 -2.31 -8.66
CA ASN A 93 -11.31 -1.45 -9.24
C ASN A 93 -10.01 -1.63 -8.45
N GLY A 94 -8.88 -1.75 -9.14
CA GLY A 94 -7.60 -1.91 -8.48
C GLY A 94 -6.49 -2.34 -9.42
N ALA A 95 -5.51 -3.07 -8.89
CA ALA A 95 -4.42 -3.63 -9.64
C ALA A 95 -4.17 -5.11 -9.30
N VAL A 96 -3.68 -5.86 -10.28
CA VAL A 96 -3.13 -7.20 -10.10
C VAL A 96 -1.62 -7.08 -10.27
N SER A 97 -0.86 -7.52 -9.28
CA SER A 97 0.61 -7.58 -9.34
C SER A 97 1.07 -9.02 -9.31
N ASN A 98 2.16 -9.33 -9.99
CA ASN A 98 2.84 -10.58 -9.71
C ASN A 98 3.51 -10.53 -8.32
N LEU A 99 3.79 -11.69 -7.72
CA LEU A 99 4.46 -11.81 -6.42
C LEU A 99 5.83 -11.11 -6.37
N CYS A 100 6.54 -11.06 -7.50
CA CYS A 100 7.83 -10.39 -7.62
C CYS A 100 7.71 -8.86 -7.75
N GLY A 101 6.52 -8.34 -8.04
CA GLY A 101 6.27 -6.90 -8.24
C GLY A 101 6.77 -6.34 -9.57
N SER A 102 7.32 -7.16 -10.46
CA SER A 102 7.83 -6.75 -11.76
C SER A 102 6.74 -6.48 -12.81
N GLN A 103 5.57 -7.13 -12.66
CA GLN A 103 4.45 -6.97 -13.57
C GLN A 103 3.21 -6.54 -12.80
N VAL A 104 2.61 -5.43 -13.23
CA VAL A 104 1.39 -4.89 -12.63
C VAL A 104 0.39 -4.56 -13.74
N LYS A 105 -0.83 -5.06 -13.59
CA LYS A 105 -1.96 -4.76 -14.47
C LYS A 105 -3.02 -3.97 -13.71
N ARG A 106 -3.45 -2.83 -14.25
CA ARG A 106 -4.58 -2.09 -13.68
C ARG A 106 -5.89 -2.70 -14.15
N VAL A 107 -6.82 -2.86 -13.22
CA VAL A 107 -8.16 -3.38 -13.45
C VAL A 107 -9.13 -2.25 -13.19
N GLN A 108 -9.85 -1.87 -14.24
CA GLN A 108 -11.04 -1.05 -14.13
C GLN A 108 -12.24 -1.97 -14.31
N SER A 109 -13.15 -2.00 -13.33
CA SER A 109 -14.48 -2.55 -13.50
C SER A 109 -15.26 -1.60 -14.39
N GLY A 110 -15.04 -1.75 -15.70
CA GLY A 110 -15.95 -1.20 -16.69
C GLY A 110 -17.33 -1.74 -16.36
N LYS A 111 -18.24 -0.87 -15.93
CA LYS A 111 -19.66 -1.19 -15.82
C LYS A 111 -20.11 -1.49 -17.24
N GLN A 112 -20.11 -2.77 -17.64
CA GLN A 112 -20.86 -3.20 -18.81
C GLN A 112 -22.30 -2.85 -18.49
N ARG A 113 -22.76 -1.73 -19.05
CA ARG A 113 -24.15 -1.29 -19.01
C ARG A 113 -24.97 -2.20 -19.90
#